data_AF-A0A3D9SQW5-F1
#
_entry.id   AF-A0A3D9SQW5-F1
#
_cell.length_a   1.000
_cell.length_b   1.000
_cell.length_c   1.000
_cell.angle_alpha   90.00
_cell.angle_beta   90.00
_cell.angle_gamma   90.00
#
_symmetry.space_group_name_H-M   'P 1'
#
loop_
_entity.id
_entity.type
_entity.pdbx_description
1 polymer ?
#
loop_
_entity_poly.entity_id
_entity_poly.type
_entity_poly.pdbx_seq_one_letter_code
_entity_poly.pdbx_strand_id
1 'polypeptide(L)'
;MPQKAPPAAVLERRYRDLVRLAYLVLPGKGKRIYRMAVAQRIVDGEFPLVGNRAARPGGRYSYARTRTRVLRRAMRPSWRLRIGLGPWLRGLPTALPDPALTLALSELEAPVRVAYVLREVERMPRYAVRDQLVELGVTDVPAVLEVAEAVGGVAEPSERCAGMPEDVSVRQAYDRAVRRRTRLPIAVATALTVGLGGTVFVMETGGAPAPAEARQGRLVTAPVRDWARAPRTLDVWPARGELAGDRLFTGRALATWSQGAGRGTNPQLLFAGRIKGVPTALLRHGDRVARYTEPARTLETLPSAGRDATMPLALGKGYYLLPPWTTQAHAPDGERAGLDDGAAGPFTVDTSCGRGPLLRLTDAEGSAMLAQLGGPVPASVSYRPSTGPEPRPVTPDSAGLRVWKRLSCALPAASRPVTRAVAWEFWAGRLPEQARPARWVCTRFTYADGGTSARATLIEPGGRHHDAGVCDAERPVSGLWWRSPAERWYYVAAGAPGLVPHAEGPVRRAGVNDGLLVATGPRPKRRPTAPVTLTARTS
;
A
#
# COMPACT_ATOMS: atom_id res chain seq x y z
N MET A 1 16.38 11.49 -27.32
CA MET A 1 16.60 10.03 -27.32
C MET A 1 15.52 9.37 -26.46
N PRO A 2 14.75 8.40 -26.95
CA PRO A 2 13.72 7.77 -26.13
C PRO A 2 14.39 6.98 -24.99
N GLN A 3 14.03 7.29 -23.75
CA GLN A 3 14.49 6.54 -22.57
C GLN A 3 14.12 5.07 -22.75
N LYS A 4 15.14 4.20 -22.82
CA LYS A 4 14.97 2.76 -22.90
C LYS A 4 14.28 2.31 -21.61
N ALA A 5 13.05 1.79 -21.74
CA ALA A 5 12.26 1.35 -20.59
C ALA A 5 13.09 0.43 -19.67
N PRO A 6 12.98 0.56 -18.35
CA PRO A 6 13.75 -0.26 -17.43
C PRO A 6 13.46 -1.75 -17.69
N PRO A 7 14.46 -2.65 -17.57
CA PRO A 7 14.30 -4.08 -17.88
C PRO A 7 13.12 -4.77 -17.18
N ALA A 8 12.76 -4.28 -15.98
CA ALA A 8 11.61 -4.75 -15.21
C ALA A 8 10.27 -4.42 -15.90
N ALA A 9 10.11 -3.21 -16.45
CA ALA A 9 8.90 -2.79 -17.14
C ALA A 9 8.67 -3.58 -18.44
N VAL A 10 9.75 -3.90 -19.17
CA VAL A 10 9.68 -4.74 -20.38
C VAL A 10 9.23 -6.16 -20.05
N LEU A 11 9.69 -6.70 -18.91
CA LEU A 11 9.32 -8.04 -18.45
C LEU A 11 7.85 -8.10 -18.01
N GLU A 12 7.39 -7.10 -17.27
CA GLU A 12 6.01 -7.00 -16.80
C GLU A 12 5.03 -6.88 -17.96
N ARG A 13 5.37 -6.08 -18.97
CA ARG A 13 4.61 -6.00 -20.22
C ARG A 13 4.50 -7.37 -20.91
N ARG A 14 5.63 -8.05 -21.11
CA ARG A 14 5.67 -9.39 -21.74
C ARG A 14 4.87 -10.45 -20.97
N TYR A 15 4.89 -10.41 -19.64
CA TYR A 15 4.08 -11.32 -18.83
C TYR A 15 2.59 -11.05 -19.01
N ARG A 16 2.19 -9.76 -18.99
CA ARG A 16 0.80 -9.34 -19.20
C ARG A 16 0.30 -9.77 -20.58
N ASP A 17 1.10 -9.58 -21.61
CA ASP A 17 0.78 -9.98 -22.99
C ASP A 17 0.58 -11.51 -23.09
N LEU A 18 1.43 -12.30 -22.43
CA LEU A 18 1.28 -13.76 -22.41
C LEU A 18 0.02 -14.22 -21.66
N VAL A 19 -0.34 -13.57 -20.55
CA VAL A 19 -1.58 -13.90 -19.80
C VAL A 19 -2.81 -13.56 -20.63
N ARG A 20 -2.79 -12.43 -21.34
CA ARG A 20 -3.84 -12.03 -22.27
C ARG A 20 -4.01 -13.05 -23.39
N LEU A 21 -2.92 -13.43 -24.03
CA LEU A 21 -2.89 -14.45 -25.08
C LEU A 21 -3.48 -15.78 -24.58
N ALA A 22 -3.03 -16.26 -23.42
CA ALA A 22 -3.54 -17.48 -22.83
C ALA A 22 -5.05 -17.36 -22.53
N TYR A 23 -5.50 -16.24 -21.97
CA TYR A 23 -6.90 -16.01 -21.65
C TYR A 23 -7.79 -16.06 -22.90
N LEU A 24 -7.40 -15.39 -23.99
CA LEU A 24 -8.19 -15.35 -25.23
C LEU A 24 -8.21 -16.71 -25.94
N VAL A 25 -7.13 -17.48 -25.90
CA VAL A 25 -7.03 -18.78 -26.58
C VAL A 25 -7.74 -19.91 -25.82
N LEU A 26 -7.86 -19.84 -24.50
CA LEU A 26 -8.53 -20.89 -23.71
C LEU A 26 -9.98 -21.17 -24.17
N PRO A 27 -10.47 -22.41 -24.08
CA PRO A 27 -11.87 -22.74 -24.41
C PRO A 27 -12.85 -21.98 -23.52
N GLY A 28 -13.96 -21.52 -24.09
CA GLY A 28 -15.01 -20.76 -23.39
C GLY A 28 -15.89 -21.55 -22.42
N LYS A 29 -15.45 -22.73 -21.97
CA LYS A 29 -16.20 -23.55 -21.01
C LYS A 29 -15.82 -23.17 -19.58
N GLY A 30 -16.71 -22.46 -18.88
CA GLY A 30 -16.63 -22.19 -17.43
C GLY A 30 -16.67 -20.70 -17.06
N LYS A 31 -16.69 -20.38 -15.74
CA LYS A 31 -16.75 -18.98 -15.28
C LYS A 31 -15.47 -18.21 -15.68
N ARG A 32 -15.63 -16.95 -16.12
CA ARG A 32 -14.53 -16.06 -16.56
C ARG A 32 -13.36 -15.97 -15.57
N ILE A 33 -13.68 -15.95 -14.28
CA ILE A 33 -12.76 -15.95 -13.15
C ILE A 33 -11.82 -17.18 -13.17
N TYR A 34 -12.36 -18.39 -13.41
CA TYR A 34 -11.55 -19.60 -13.51
C TYR A 34 -10.72 -19.62 -14.78
N ARG A 35 -11.23 -19.06 -15.89
CA ARG A 35 -10.47 -18.93 -17.14
C ARG A 35 -9.24 -18.05 -16.94
N MET A 36 -9.37 -16.92 -16.23
CA MET A 36 -8.25 -16.06 -15.86
C MET A 36 -7.26 -16.78 -14.95
N ALA A 37 -7.74 -17.51 -13.94
CA ALA A 37 -6.88 -18.29 -13.05
C ALA A 37 -6.08 -19.38 -13.80
N VAL A 38 -6.70 -20.05 -14.78
CA VAL A 38 -6.02 -21.03 -15.64
C VAL A 38 -5.00 -20.36 -16.57
N ALA A 39 -5.34 -19.20 -17.15
CA ALA A 39 -4.41 -18.43 -17.98
C ALA A 39 -3.16 -18.02 -17.19
N GLN A 40 -3.32 -17.44 -15.99
CA GLN A 40 -2.22 -17.12 -15.09
C GLN A 40 -1.39 -18.36 -14.74
N ARG A 41 -2.04 -19.49 -14.43
CA ARG A 41 -1.34 -20.75 -14.11
C ARG A 41 -0.53 -21.30 -15.28
N ILE A 42 -1.00 -21.16 -16.51
CA ILE A 42 -0.27 -21.57 -17.71
C ILE A 42 1.00 -20.72 -17.85
N VAL A 43 0.86 -19.39 -17.76
CA VAL A 43 2.00 -18.48 -17.92
C VAL A 43 3.01 -18.63 -16.79
N ASP A 44 2.57 -18.75 -15.53
CA ASP A 44 3.47 -19.00 -14.39
C ASP A 44 4.35 -20.25 -14.56
N GLY A 45 3.82 -21.29 -15.23
CA GLY A 45 4.53 -22.54 -15.45
C GLY A 45 5.59 -22.46 -16.55
N GLU A 46 5.41 -21.55 -17.51
CA GLU A 46 6.29 -21.41 -18.68
C GLU A 46 7.21 -20.17 -18.60
N PHE A 47 6.87 -19.19 -17.76
CA PHE A 47 7.63 -17.95 -17.61
C PHE A 47 8.85 -18.15 -16.69
N PRO A 48 10.06 -17.72 -17.11
CA PRO A 48 11.30 -18.08 -16.41
C PRO A 48 11.55 -17.19 -15.17
N LEU A 49 11.07 -17.65 -14.01
CA LEU A 49 11.34 -17.01 -12.71
C LEU A 49 12.46 -17.78 -11.97
N VAL A 50 13.67 -17.21 -11.89
CA VAL A 50 14.81 -17.79 -11.14
C VAL A 50 15.23 -16.82 -10.04
N GLY A 51 14.98 -17.17 -8.77
CA GLY A 51 15.53 -16.43 -7.63
C GLY A 51 15.23 -14.92 -7.64
N ASN A 52 13.95 -14.55 -7.70
CA ASN A 52 13.49 -13.15 -7.70
C ASN A 52 13.97 -12.30 -8.90
N ARG A 53 14.56 -12.94 -9.93
CA ARG A 53 14.96 -12.30 -11.19
C ARG A 53 14.43 -13.11 -12.38
N ALA A 54 14.10 -12.45 -13.48
CA ALA A 54 13.91 -13.14 -14.75
C ALA A 54 15.24 -13.76 -15.18
N ALA A 55 15.21 -15.00 -15.68
CA ALA A 55 16.38 -15.55 -16.36
C ALA A 55 16.76 -14.59 -17.50
N ARG A 56 18.07 -14.28 -17.64
CA ARG A 56 18.54 -13.43 -18.76
C ARG A 56 18.03 -14.04 -20.08
N PRO A 57 17.55 -13.23 -21.04
CA PRO A 57 17.10 -13.72 -22.33
C PRO A 57 18.30 -14.20 -23.17
N GLY A 58 18.82 -15.38 -22.85
CA GLY A 58 19.64 -16.21 -23.73
C GLY A 58 18.75 -17.26 -24.42
N GLY A 59 19.14 -17.71 -25.61
CA GLY A 59 18.30 -18.40 -26.62
C GLY A 59 17.33 -19.51 -26.19
N ARG A 60 17.44 -20.07 -24.97
CA ARG A 60 16.49 -21.03 -24.40
C ARG A 60 15.20 -20.41 -23.81
N TYR A 61 15.21 -19.11 -23.49
CA TYR A 61 14.12 -18.36 -22.85
C TYR A 61 13.65 -17.15 -23.67
N SER A 62 13.70 -17.24 -25.01
CA SER A 62 13.20 -16.16 -25.87
C SER A 62 11.68 -15.99 -25.70
N TYR A 63 11.20 -14.74 -25.84
CA TYR A 63 9.77 -14.43 -25.77
C TYR A 63 8.96 -15.26 -26.77
N ALA A 64 9.46 -15.43 -27.99
CA ALA A 64 8.85 -16.27 -29.02
C ALA A 64 8.65 -17.73 -28.56
N ARG A 65 9.68 -18.38 -28.00
CA ARG A 65 9.57 -19.76 -27.49
C ARG A 65 8.58 -19.87 -26.33
N THR A 66 8.58 -18.87 -25.44
CA THR A 66 7.63 -18.81 -24.31
C THR A 66 6.19 -18.68 -24.82
N ARG A 67 5.97 -17.80 -25.81
CA ARG A 67 4.68 -17.65 -26.50
C ARG A 67 4.22 -18.96 -27.13
N THR A 68 5.07 -19.67 -27.87
CA THR A 68 4.74 -20.98 -28.46
C THR A 68 4.28 -21.98 -27.41
N ARG A 69 4.96 -22.08 -26.26
CA ARG A 69 4.58 -22.99 -25.17
C ARG A 69 3.26 -22.60 -24.52
N VAL A 70 3.06 -21.32 -24.26
CA VAL A 70 1.80 -20.79 -23.70
C VAL A 70 0.63 -21.09 -24.63
N LEU A 71 0.77 -20.81 -25.94
CA LEU A 71 -0.25 -21.11 -26.95
C LEU A 71 -0.56 -22.60 -27.02
N ARG A 72 0.45 -23.46 -27.12
CA ARG A 72 0.28 -24.92 -27.15
C ARG A 72 -0.50 -25.44 -25.94
N ARG A 73 -0.20 -24.92 -24.75
CA ARG A 73 -0.86 -25.30 -23.50
C ARG A 73 -2.27 -24.72 -23.36
N ALA A 74 -2.52 -23.53 -23.92
CA ALA A 74 -3.82 -22.87 -23.92
C ALA A 74 -4.80 -23.49 -24.93
N MET A 75 -4.32 -23.95 -26.09
CA MET A 75 -5.13 -24.66 -27.09
C MET A 75 -5.68 -25.98 -26.56
N ARG A 76 -4.90 -26.69 -25.74
CA ARG A 76 -5.26 -28.01 -25.18
C ARG A 76 -4.99 -28.03 -23.67
N PRO A 77 -5.77 -27.29 -22.86
CA PRO A 77 -5.52 -27.19 -21.43
C PRO A 77 -5.82 -28.53 -20.75
N SER A 78 -4.83 -29.09 -20.05
CA SER A 78 -5.05 -30.32 -19.29
C SER A 78 -6.02 -30.09 -18.14
N TRP A 79 -6.89 -31.06 -17.87
CA TRP A 79 -7.88 -30.97 -16.78
C TRP A 79 -7.21 -30.72 -15.41
N ARG A 80 -5.97 -31.17 -15.22
CA ARG A 80 -5.14 -30.92 -14.02
C ARG A 80 -4.87 -29.43 -13.75
N LEU A 81 -4.94 -28.57 -14.77
CA LEU A 81 -4.82 -27.12 -14.58
C LEU A 81 -6.02 -26.53 -13.83
N ARG A 82 -7.17 -27.22 -13.83
CA ARG A 82 -8.39 -26.79 -13.14
C ARG A 82 -8.43 -27.20 -11.66
N ILE A 83 -7.58 -28.13 -11.22
CA ILE A 83 -7.54 -28.61 -9.82
C ILE A 83 -6.73 -27.67 -8.95
N GLY A 84 -7.24 -27.30 -7.78
CA GLY A 84 -6.48 -26.53 -6.79
C GLY A 84 -6.16 -25.11 -7.27
N LEU A 85 -7.13 -24.46 -7.94
CA LEU A 85 -7.00 -23.07 -8.42
C LEU A 85 -7.00 -22.02 -7.29
N GLY A 86 -7.22 -22.42 -6.02
CA GLY A 86 -7.30 -21.52 -4.87
C GLY A 86 -6.20 -20.43 -4.79
N PRO A 87 -4.92 -20.72 -5.02
CA PRO A 87 -3.87 -19.70 -5.08
C PRO A 87 -4.01 -18.71 -6.23
N TRP A 88 -4.50 -19.13 -7.40
CA TRP A 88 -4.71 -18.28 -8.59
C TRP A 88 -6.02 -17.49 -8.53
N LEU A 89 -6.97 -17.91 -7.69
CA LEU A 89 -8.22 -17.18 -7.45
C LEU A 89 -8.05 -15.99 -6.49
N ARG A 90 -7.00 -16.00 -5.65
CA ARG A 90 -6.74 -14.98 -4.61
C ARG A 90 -6.03 -13.72 -5.10
N GLY A 91 -5.73 -13.62 -6.39
CA GLY A 91 -4.99 -12.50 -7.01
C GLY A 91 -5.50 -12.20 -8.41
N LEU A 92 -6.81 -12.25 -8.58
CA LEU A 92 -7.44 -11.93 -9.86
C LEU A 92 -7.57 -10.42 -10.02
N PRO A 93 -7.41 -9.90 -11.25
CA PRO A 93 -7.62 -8.50 -11.52
C PRO A 93 -9.08 -8.10 -11.25
N THR A 94 -9.26 -6.83 -10.90
CA THR A 94 -10.57 -6.24 -10.59
C THR A 94 -11.50 -6.17 -11.79
N ALA A 95 -10.93 -5.99 -12.98
CA ALA A 95 -11.62 -6.10 -14.27
C ALA A 95 -11.18 -7.35 -15.03
N LEU A 96 -12.04 -7.90 -15.89
CA LEU A 96 -11.69 -9.00 -16.81
C LEU A 96 -11.87 -8.52 -18.24
N PRO A 97 -11.13 -9.07 -19.22
CA PRO A 97 -11.32 -8.71 -20.63
C PRO A 97 -12.77 -8.89 -21.09
N ASP A 98 -13.15 -8.12 -22.11
CA ASP A 98 -14.53 -8.03 -22.59
C ASP A 98 -15.15 -9.42 -22.81
N PRO A 99 -16.30 -9.71 -22.17
CA PRO A 99 -17.02 -10.96 -22.40
C PRO A 99 -17.42 -11.18 -23.86
N ALA A 100 -17.73 -10.14 -24.63
CA ALA A 100 -18.20 -10.27 -26.02
C ALA A 100 -17.15 -10.93 -26.91
N LEU A 101 -15.92 -10.40 -26.90
CA LEU A 101 -14.79 -10.98 -27.63
C LEU A 101 -14.48 -12.41 -27.15
N THR A 102 -14.55 -12.63 -25.84
CA THR A 102 -14.24 -13.94 -25.24
C THR A 102 -15.26 -15.03 -25.62
N LEU A 103 -16.52 -14.64 -25.81
CA LEU A 103 -17.62 -15.50 -26.25
C LEU A 103 -17.51 -15.80 -27.75
N ALA A 104 -17.34 -14.78 -28.59
CA ALA A 104 -17.14 -14.95 -30.04
C ALA A 104 -15.97 -15.89 -30.36
N LEU A 105 -14.83 -15.69 -29.69
CA LEU A 105 -13.67 -16.57 -29.86
C LEU A 105 -13.94 -18.01 -29.41
N SER A 106 -14.85 -18.23 -28.47
CA SER A 106 -15.09 -19.57 -27.92
C SER A 106 -15.80 -20.53 -28.86
N GLU A 107 -16.52 -19.99 -29.86
CA GLU A 107 -17.19 -20.74 -30.92
C GLU A 107 -16.21 -21.26 -31.97
N LEU A 108 -15.06 -20.59 -32.11
CA LEU A 108 -14.01 -20.98 -33.05
C LEU A 108 -13.22 -22.20 -32.56
N GLU A 109 -12.73 -23.00 -33.50
CA GLU A 109 -11.75 -24.04 -33.21
C GLU A 109 -10.44 -23.47 -32.66
N ALA A 110 -9.72 -24.24 -31.84
CA ALA A 110 -8.52 -23.74 -31.16
C ALA A 110 -7.43 -23.18 -32.11
N PRO A 111 -7.11 -23.80 -33.27
CA PRO A 111 -6.16 -23.23 -34.23
C PRO A 111 -6.63 -21.91 -34.85
N VAL A 112 -7.91 -21.82 -35.24
CA VAL A 112 -8.54 -20.62 -35.81
C VAL A 112 -8.52 -19.47 -34.80
N ARG A 113 -8.84 -19.77 -33.54
CA ARG A 113 -8.79 -18.81 -32.44
C ARG A 113 -7.38 -18.24 -32.22
N VAL A 114 -6.35 -19.09 -32.29
CA VAL A 114 -4.95 -18.64 -32.18
C VAL A 114 -4.59 -17.75 -33.36
N ALA A 115 -4.94 -18.14 -34.58
CA ALA A 115 -4.69 -17.35 -35.78
C ALA A 115 -5.34 -15.96 -35.69
N TYR A 116 -6.61 -15.90 -35.30
CA TYR A 116 -7.35 -14.66 -35.10
C TYR A 116 -6.70 -13.78 -34.04
N VAL A 117 -6.40 -14.32 -32.84
CA VAL A 117 -5.79 -13.55 -31.75
C VAL A 117 -4.41 -12.99 -32.16
N LEU A 118 -3.57 -13.78 -32.82
CA LEU A 118 -2.25 -13.29 -33.25
C LEU A 118 -2.38 -12.23 -34.36
N ARG A 119 -3.35 -12.36 -35.26
CA ARG A 119 -3.55 -11.43 -36.38
C ARG A 119 -4.22 -10.13 -35.97
N GLU A 120 -5.36 -10.21 -35.28
CA GLU A 120 -6.24 -9.07 -34.99
C GLU A 120 -5.92 -8.40 -33.65
N VAL A 121 -5.53 -9.20 -32.64
CA VAL A 121 -5.31 -8.71 -31.28
C VAL A 121 -3.84 -8.32 -31.03
N GLU A 122 -2.90 -9.14 -31.49
CA GLU A 122 -1.44 -8.85 -31.41
C GLU A 122 -0.89 -8.12 -32.64
N ARG A 123 -1.71 -7.91 -33.67
CA ARG A 123 -1.34 -7.23 -34.93
C ARG A 123 -0.10 -7.83 -35.60
N MET A 124 0.09 -9.14 -35.50
CA MET A 124 1.21 -9.82 -36.16
C MET A 124 0.98 -9.90 -37.67
N PRO A 125 2.05 -9.80 -38.48
CA PRO A 125 1.93 -9.97 -39.93
C PRO A 125 1.59 -11.43 -40.29
N ARG A 126 0.86 -11.63 -41.39
CA ARG A 126 0.34 -12.94 -41.82
C ARG A 126 1.41 -14.02 -41.89
N TYR A 127 2.61 -13.70 -42.39
CA TYR A 127 3.73 -14.64 -42.45
C TYR A 127 4.18 -15.12 -41.05
N ALA A 128 4.24 -14.22 -40.06
CA ALA A 128 4.64 -14.58 -38.70
C ALA A 128 3.57 -15.41 -37.97
N VAL A 129 2.28 -15.23 -38.32
CA VAL A 129 1.19 -16.09 -37.83
C VAL A 129 1.30 -17.48 -38.45
N ARG A 130 1.56 -17.57 -39.77
CA ARG A 130 1.81 -18.84 -40.47
C ARG A 130 2.94 -19.62 -39.80
N ASP A 131 4.10 -18.99 -39.58
CA ASP A 131 5.25 -19.63 -38.93
C ASP A 131 4.92 -20.13 -37.51
N GLN A 132 4.16 -19.32 -36.76
CA GLN A 132 3.73 -19.68 -35.40
C GLN A 132 2.77 -20.88 -35.39
N LEU A 133 1.85 -20.98 -36.37
CA LEU A 133 0.92 -22.11 -36.50
C LEU A 133 1.65 -23.39 -36.93
N VAL A 134 2.65 -23.28 -37.81
CA VAL A 134 3.54 -24.39 -38.16
C VAL A 134 4.30 -24.88 -36.93
N GLU A 135 4.85 -23.98 -36.10
CA GLU A 135 5.55 -24.36 -34.86
C GLU A 135 4.61 -24.99 -33.81
N LEU A 136 3.31 -24.71 -33.89
CA LEU A 136 2.29 -25.35 -33.06
C LEU A 136 1.84 -26.73 -33.57
N GLY A 137 2.28 -27.13 -34.77
CA GLY A 137 1.94 -28.41 -35.38
C GLY A 137 0.53 -28.47 -35.95
N VAL A 138 0.01 -27.34 -36.46
CA VAL A 138 -1.29 -27.29 -37.14
C VAL A 138 -1.16 -27.90 -38.54
N THR A 139 -2.02 -28.86 -38.87
CA THR A 139 -1.90 -29.68 -40.09
C THR A 139 -2.26 -28.91 -41.37
N ASP A 140 -3.31 -28.08 -41.36
CA ASP A 140 -3.75 -27.27 -42.50
C ASP A 140 -3.70 -25.78 -42.14
N VAL A 141 -2.50 -25.21 -42.23
CA VAL A 141 -2.28 -23.79 -41.89
C VAL A 141 -2.98 -22.83 -42.87
N PRO A 142 -2.98 -23.06 -44.20
CA PRO A 142 -3.72 -22.22 -45.13
C PRO A 142 -5.22 -22.12 -44.81
N ALA A 143 -5.91 -23.25 -44.62
CA ALA A 143 -7.35 -23.23 -44.32
C ALA A 143 -7.65 -22.53 -42.98
N VAL A 144 -6.82 -22.75 -41.96
CA VAL A 144 -6.97 -22.07 -40.66
C VAL A 144 -6.82 -20.55 -40.78
N LEU A 145 -5.91 -20.07 -41.62
CA LEU A 145 -5.73 -18.63 -41.87
C LEU A 145 -6.91 -18.04 -42.64
N GLU A 146 -7.42 -18.74 -43.66
CA GLU A 146 -8.58 -18.30 -44.43
C GLU A 146 -9.83 -18.18 -43.55
N VAL A 147 -10.10 -19.19 -42.71
CA VAL A 147 -11.22 -19.15 -41.76
C VAL A 147 -11.03 -18.02 -40.74
N ALA A 148 -9.81 -17.80 -40.23
CA ALA A 148 -9.55 -16.73 -39.28
C ALA A 148 -9.73 -15.33 -39.90
N GLU A 149 -9.36 -15.14 -41.17
CA GLU A 149 -9.55 -13.89 -41.92
C GLU A 149 -11.02 -13.66 -42.29
N ALA A 150 -11.77 -14.72 -42.63
CA ALA A 150 -13.22 -14.65 -42.89
C ALA A 150 -14.03 -14.30 -41.62
N VAL A 151 -13.52 -14.63 -40.44
CA VAL A 151 -14.07 -14.20 -39.14
C VAL A 151 -13.70 -12.74 -38.80
N GLY A 152 -12.82 -12.11 -39.59
CA GLY A 152 -12.47 -10.69 -39.46
C GLY A 152 -13.71 -9.80 -39.57
N GLY A 153 -14.04 -9.09 -38.47
CA GLY A 153 -15.21 -8.22 -38.38
C GLY A 153 -16.14 -8.49 -37.18
N VAL A 154 -15.97 -9.61 -36.47
CA VAL A 154 -16.87 -10.02 -35.37
C VAL A 154 -16.81 -9.10 -34.11
N ALA A 155 -15.81 -8.24 -34.00
CA ALA A 155 -15.79 -7.10 -33.08
C ALA A 155 -14.61 -6.20 -33.45
N GLU A 156 -14.82 -4.90 -33.69
CA GLU A 156 -13.74 -3.90 -33.68
C GLU A 156 -13.03 -4.01 -32.32
N PRO A 157 -11.78 -4.51 -32.24
CA PRO A 157 -11.09 -4.66 -30.97
C PRO A 157 -10.70 -3.25 -30.50
N SER A 158 -11.62 -2.53 -29.86
CA SER A 158 -11.29 -1.25 -29.27
C SER A 158 -10.15 -1.47 -28.27
N GLU A 159 -9.24 -0.49 -28.15
CA GLU A 159 -8.13 -0.56 -27.17
C GLU A 159 -8.62 -0.84 -25.74
N ARG A 160 -9.89 -0.52 -25.45
CA ARG A 160 -10.60 -0.83 -24.19
C ARG A 160 -11.06 -2.29 -24.07
N CYS A 161 -11.52 -2.94 -25.13
CA CYS A 161 -11.95 -4.36 -25.11
C CYS A 161 -10.75 -5.32 -24.95
N ALA A 162 -9.58 -4.84 -25.36
CA ALA A 162 -8.36 -5.60 -25.51
C ALA A 162 -7.37 -5.38 -24.35
N GLY A 163 -7.51 -4.30 -23.57
CA GLY A 163 -6.62 -4.00 -22.44
C GLY A 163 -6.69 -5.05 -21.32
N MET A 164 -5.53 -5.60 -20.93
CA MET A 164 -5.43 -6.33 -19.66
C MET A 164 -5.37 -5.32 -18.50
N PRO A 165 -6.09 -5.57 -17.40
CA PRO A 165 -6.01 -4.78 -16.19
C PRO A 165 -4.57 -4.63 -15.69
N GLU A 166 -4.23 -3.45 -15.16
CA GLU A 166 -2.88 -3.14 -14.68
C GLU A 166 -2.44 -4.00 -13.48
N ASP A 167 -3.41 -4.68 -12.84
CA ASP A 167 -3.26 -5.46 -11.61
C ASP A 167 -2.54 -6.82 -11.77
N VAL A 168 -2.24 -7.26 -13.00
CA VAL A 168 -1.56 -8.54 -13.24
C VAL A 168 -0.04 -8.34 -13.24
N SER A 169 0.60 -8.65 -12.11
CA SER A 169 2.04 -8.46 -11.91
C SER A 169 2.84 -9.76 -11.87
N VAL A 170 4.09 -9.69 -12.37
CA VAL A 170 5.09 -10.77 -12.30
C VAL A 170 5.40 -11.18 -10.85
N ARG A 171 5.26 -10.24 -9.90
CA ARG A 171 5.48 -10.45 -8.48
C ARG A 171 4.48 -11.43 -7.87
N GLN A 172 3.20 -11.33 -8.22
CA GLN A 172 2.18 -12.29 -7.78
C GLN A 172 2.40 -13.69 -8.37
N ALA A 173 2.96 -13.77 -9.59
CA ALA A 173 3.33 -15.05 -10.21
C ALA A 173 4.45 -15.75 -9.42
N TYR A 174 5.42 -14.98 -8.94
CA TYR A 174 6.51 -15.47 -8.10
C TYR A 174 6.02 -16.03 -6.76
N ASP A 175 5.16 -15.30 -6.05
CA ASP A 175 4.60 -15.75 -4.77
C ASP A 175 3.78 -17.05 -4.91
N ARG A 176 3.16 -17.26 -6.08
CA ARG A 176 2.44 -18.49 -6.45
C ARG A 176 3.38 -19.64 -6.82
N ALA A 177 4.50 -19.37 -7.49
CA ALA A 177 5.47 -20.36 -7.92
C ALA A 177 6.36 -20.88 -6.76
N VAL A 178 6.77 -20.01 -5.84
CA VAL A 178 7.58 -20.39 -4.66
C VAL A 178 6.84 -21.37 -3.75
N ARG A 179 5.51 -21.22 -3.59
CA ARG A 179 4.67 -22.18 -2.86
C ARG A 179 4.57 -23.57 -3.52
N ARG A 180 4.93 -23.72 -4.80
CA ARG A 180 4.83 -24.99 -5.54
C ARG A 180 6.09 -25.87 -5.45
N ARG A 181 7.24 -25.36 -4.99
CA ARG A 181 8.50 -26.12 -5.05
C ARG A 181 8.75 -27.03 -3.86
N THR A 182 8.01 -26.87 -2.77
CA THR A 182 8.07 -27.79 -1.63
C THR A 182 7.15 -28.99 -1.90
N ARG A 183 7.67 -30.00 -2.63
CA ARG A 183 7.06 -31.35 -2.72
C ARG A 183 7.44 -32.26 -1.55
N LEU A 184 8.27 -31.78 -0.62
CA LEU A 184 8.62 -32.45 0.63
C LEU A 184 7.39 -33.01 1.39
N PRO A 185 6.27 -32.29 1.57
CA PRO A 185 5.17 -32.80 2.39
C PRO A 185 4.44 -33.99 1.77
N ILE A 186 4.49 -34.19 0.45
CA ILE A 186 3.82 -35.33 -0.20
C ILE A 186 4.70 -36.58 -0.14
N ALA A 187 6.01 -36.43 -0.38
CA ALA A 187 6.96 -37.54 -0.26
C ALA A 187 7.06 -38.05 1.20
N VAL A 188 7.03 -37.13 2.17
CA VAL A 188 7.03 -37.45 3.60
C VAL A 188 5.71 -38.12 4.02
N ALA A 189 4.56 -37.68 3.50
CA ALA A 189 3.28 -38.34 3.78
C ALA A 189 3.20 -39.77 3.24
N THR A 190 3.73 -40.03 2.03
CA THR A 190 3.79 -41.39 1.47
C THR A 190 4.80 -42.29 2.18
N ALA A 191 5.94 -41.74 2.60
CA ALA A 191 6.92 -42.47 3.41
C ALA A 191 6.37 -42.79 4.82
N LEU A 192 5.58 -41.89 5.40
CA LEU A 192 4.92 -42.11 6.69
C LEU A 192 3.79 -43.15 6.58
N THR A 193 3.01 -43.22 5.50
CA THR A 193 1.99 -44.28 5.35
C THR A 193 2.59 -45.67 5.13
N VAL A 194 3.75 -45.77 4.49
CA VAL A 194 4.48 -47.05 4.36
C VAL A 194 5.19 -47.40 5.67
N GLY A 195 5.69 -46.42 6.41
CA GLY A 195 6.30 -46.62 7.74
C GLY A 195 5.30 -46.97 8.85
N LEU A 196 4.09 -46.41 8.83
CA LEU A 196 3.04 -46.65 9.84
C LEU A 196 2.35 -48.02 9.72
N GLY A 197 2.57 -48.76 8.64
CA GLY A 197 2.12 -50.15 8.53
C GLY A 197 3.06 -51.16 9.23
N GLY A 198 4.29 -50.75 9.55
CA GLY A 198 5.35 -51.67 10.04
C GLY A 198 5.61 -51.65 11.54
N THR A 199 5.01 -50.75 12.33
CA THR A 199 5.44 -50.50 13.73
C THR A 199 4.35 -50.70 14.79
N VAL A 200 3.25 -51.40 14.47
CA VAL A 200 2.21 -51.75 15.48
C VAL A 200 2.61 -52.96 16.36
N PHE A 201 3.75 -53.59 16.09
CA PHE A 201 4.34 -54.55 17.04
C PHE A 201 5.62 -53.97 17.59
N VAL A 202 5.64 -53.75 18.91
CA VAL A 202 6.79 -53.69 19.85
C VAL A 202 6.81 -52.41 20.70
N MET A 203 6.58 -52.65 21.99
CA MET A 203 7.04 -51.90 23.18
C MET A 203 6.27 -50.66 23.64
N GLU A 204 5.24 -50.95 24.44
CA GLU A 204 5.25 -50.76 25.90
C GLU A 204 6.54 -50.15 26.51
N THR A 205 6.32 -49.15 27.38
CA THR A 205 7.26 -48.42 28.28
C THR A 205 7.84 -47.10 27.78
N GLY A 206 7.48 -46.02 28.49
CA GLY A 206 8.11 -44.70 28.42
C GLY A 206 7.18 -43.59 27.89
N GLY A 207 6.52 -42.87 28.79
CA GLY A 207 5.72 -41.70 28.44
C GLY A 207 6.57 -40.59 27.82
N ALA A 208 6.42 -40.37 26.52
CA ALA A 208 6.88 -39.17 25.84
C ALA A 208 5.78 -38.09 25.86
N PRO A 209 6.12 -36.80 25.99
CA PRO A 209 5.11 -35.74 25.95
C PRO A 209 4.40 -35.72 24.60
N ALA A 210 3.07 -35.63 24.65
CA ALA A 210 2.14 -35.76 23.54
C ALA A 210 2.29 -34.61 22.48
N PRO A 211 1.72 -34.74 21.25
CA PRO A 211 1.99 -33.92 20.06
C PRO A 211 1.31 -32.53 20.07
N ALA A 212 1.37 -31.83 21.19
CA ALA A 212 0.86 -30.48 21.36
C ALA A 212 1.87 -29.41 20.86
N GLU A 213 3.18 -29.66 21.02
CA GLU A 213 4.24 -28.74 20.58
C GLU A 213 4.35 -28.67 19.05
N ALA A 214 4.14 -29.79 18.35
CA ALA A 214 4.18 -29.83 16.88
C ALA A 214 3.02 -29.05 16.20
N ARG A 215 2.02 -28.60 16.98
CA ARG A 215 0.90 -27.77 16.50
C ARG A 215 1.07 -26.28 16.77
N GLN A 216 2.08 -25.89 17.55
CA GLN A 216 2.44 -24.51 17.79
C GLN A 216 3.39 -24.08 16.66
N GLY A 217 3.06 -23.01 15.94
CA GLY A 217 3.96 -22.49 14.89
C GLY A 217 5.35 -22.19 15.47
N ARG A 218 6.39 -22.09 14.65
CA ARG A 218 7.75 -21.74 15.13
C ARG A 218 7.94 -20.22 15.09
N LEU A 219 8.57 -19.67 16.13
CA LEU A 219 9.03 -18.29 16.12
C LEU A 219 10.17 -18.13 15.11
N VAL A 220 10.07 -17.12 14.25
CA VAL A 220 11.09 -16.78 13.25
C VAL A 220 11.79 -15.50 13.68
N THR A 221 13.10 -15.43 13.49
CA THR A 221 13.87 -14.20 13.67
C THR A 221 14.54 -13.85 12.35
N ALA A 222 14.57 -12.56 12.01
CA ALA A 222 15.37 -12.12 10.88
C ALA A 222 16.84 -11.98 11.33
N PRO A 223 17.81 -12.33 10.47
CA PRO A 223 19.22 -12.08 10.78
C PRO A 223 19.51 -10.57 10.79
N VAL A 224 20.49 -10.16 11.58
CA VAL A 224 21.04 -8.80 11.52
C VAL A 224 21.67 -8.57 10.14
N ARG A 225 21.52 -7.37 9.58
CA ARG A 225 22.00 -7.02 8.25
C ARG A 225 22.66 -5.64 8.22
N ASP A 226 23.46 -5.42 7.21
CA ASP A 226 23.91 -4.08 6.82
C ASP A 226 22.70 -3.29 6.25
N TRP A 227 22.31 -2.26 6.98
CA TRP A 227 21.13 -1.45 6.66
C TRP A 227 21.34 -0.51 5.48
N ALA A 228 22.58 -0.27 5.04
CA ALA A 228 22.86 0.60 3.89
C ALA A 228 22.26 0.05 2.58
N ARG A 229 22.07 -1.27 2.48
CA ARG A 229 21.58 -1.95 1.26
C ARG A 229 20.35 -2.83 1.51
N ALA A 230 19.92 -2.97 2.76
CA ALA A 230 18.78 -3.80 3.11
C ALA A 230 17.47 -3.18 2.61
N PRO A 231 16.50 -4.00 2.15
CA PRO A 231 15.18 -3.48 1.85
C PRO A 231 14.53 -2.93 3.12
N ARG A 232 13.91 -1.76 3.05
CA ARG A 232 13.19 -1.16 4.18
C ARG A 232 11.80 -1.80 4.36
N THR A 233 11.78 -3.07 4.78
CA THR A 233 10.56 -3.83 5.07
C THR A 233 10.59 -4.43 6.48
N LEU A 234 9.43 -4.75 7.05
CA LEU A 234 9.36 -5.36 8.38
C LEU A 234 9.92 -6.79 8.42
N ASP A 235 9.92 -7.52 7.30
CA ASP A 235 10.44 -8.90 7.22
C ASP A 235 11.94 -9.00 7.52
N VAL A 236 12.67 -7.88 7.41
CA VAL A 236 14.12 -7.85 7.69
C VAL A 236 14.46 -7.31 9.07
N TRP A 237 13.47 -6.91 9.87
CA TRP A 237 13.70 -6.42 11.22
C TRP A 237 14.17 -7.56 12.13
N PRO A 238 15.35 -7.45 12.75
CA PRO A 238 15.85 -8.48 13.67
C PRO A 238 15.05 -8.42 14.97
N ALA A 239 15.05 -9.54 15.70
CA ALA A 239 14.57 -9.54 17.07
C ALA A 239 15.54 -8.72 17.94
N ARG A 240 15.00 -7.81 18.75
CA ARG A 240 15.77 -6.94 19.65
C ARG A 240 15.19 -6.97 21.07
N GLY A 241 15.97 -6.54 22.05
CA GLY A 241 15.61 -6.50 23.47
C GLY A 241 16.18 -7.67 24.25
N GLU A 242 16.33 -7.46 25.56
CA GLU A 242 17.06 -8.35 26.45
C GLU A 242 16.36 -9.69 26.70
N LEU A 243 15.05 -9.77 26.43
CA LEU A 243 14.25 -11.00 26.55
C LEU A 243 14.13 -11.76 25.22
N ALA A 244 14.78 -11.31 24.13
CA ALA A 244 14.70 -11.97 22.83
C ALA A 244 15.28 -13.40 22.84
N GLY A 245 16.24 -13.67 23.73
CA GLY A 245 16.81 -15.01 23.96
C GLY A 245 16.07 -15.85 25.00
N ASP A 246 15.16 -15.27 25.78
CA ASP A 246 14.43 -15.98 26.83
C ASP A 246 13.35 -16.87 26.20
N ARG A 247 13.65 -18.17 26.13
CA ARG A 247 12.74 -19.18 25.55
C ARG A 247 11.45 -19.37 26.35
N LEU A 248 11.47 -19.13 27.66
CA LEU A 248 10.27 -19.25 28.48
C LEU A 248 9.31 -18.09 28.19
N PHE A 249 9.83 -16.86 28.15
CA PHE A 249 9.05 -15.68 27.80
C PHE A 249 8.53 -15.73 26.35
N THR A 250 9.43 -15.95 25.38
CA THR A 250 9.06 -16.00 23.96
C THR A 250 8.15 -17.19 23.63
N GLY A 251 8.31 -18.31 24.31
CA GLY A 251 7.40 -19.46 24.22
C GLY A 251 5.98 -19.14 24.67
N ARG A 252 5.80 -18.40 25.78
CA ARG A 252 4.47 -17.94 26.23
C ARG A 252 3.85 -16.93 25.27
N ALA A 253 4.64 -16.01 24.73
CA ALA A 253 4.19 -15.08 23.71
C ALA A 253 3.69 -15.82 22.44
N LEU A 254 4.44 -16.84 21.99
CA LEU A 254 4.10 -17.69 20.85
C LEU A 254 2.86 -18.57 21.09
N ALA A 255 2.72 -19.10 22.30
CA ALA A 255 1.54 -19.87 22.70
C ALA A 255 0.29 -18.99 22.66
N THR A 256 0.36 -17.78 23.21
CA THR A 256 -0.74 -16.79 23.21
C THR A 256 -1.09 -16.36 21.78
N TRP A 257 -0.09 -16.14 20.92
CA TRP A 257 -0.30 -15.91 19.48
C TRP A 257 -1.07 -17.05 18.82
N SER A 258 -0.63 -18.29 19.05
CA SER A 258 -1.22 -19.48 18.43
C SER A 258 -2.67 -19.72 18.87
N GLN A 259 -3.04 -19.28 20.07
CA GLN A 259 -4.43 -19.33 20.56
C GLN A 259 -5.34 -18.32 19.85
N GLY A 260 -4.84 -17.13 19.50
CA GLY A 260 -5.65 -16.03 18.94
C GLY A 260 -5.58 -15.80 17.42
N ALA A 261 -4.60 -16.37 16.71
CA ALA A 261 -4.35 -16.09 15.28
C ALA A 261 -4.67 -17.25 14.32
N GLY A 262 -5.09 -18.41 14.84
CA GLY A 262 -5.27 -19.63 14.07
C GLY A 262 -3.99 -20.48 14.00
N ARG A 263 -4.14 -21.80 14.04
CA ARG A 263 -3.03 -22.77 14.11
C ARG A 263 -2.19 -22.73 12.82
N GLY A 264 -0.85 -22.80 12.95
CA GLY A 264 0.07 -23.02 11.82
C GLY A 264 0.72 -21.77 11.19
N THR A 265 0.59 -20.58 11.78
CA THR A 265 1.39 -19.40 11.38
C THR A 265 2.71 -19.36 12.14
N ASN A 266 3.81 -19.08 11.46
CA ASN A 266 5.12 -18.86 12.09
C ASN A 266 5.36 -17.35 12.26
N PRO A 267 5.04 -16.76 13.43
CA PRO A 267 5.25 -15.32 13.63
C PRO A 267 6.75 -14.98 13.70
N GLN A 268 7.10 -13.83 13.18
CA GLN A 268 8.41 -13.20 13.35
C GLN A 268 8.46 -12.45 14.68
N LEU A 269 9.51 -12.64 15.47
CA LEU A 269 9.81 -11.81 16.65
C LEU A 269 10.50 -10.52 16.20
N LEU A 270 9.93 -9.38 16.58
CA LEU A 270 10.50 -8.05 16.32
C LEU A 270 11.15 -7.45 17.58
N PHE A 271 10.57 -7.71 18.74
CA PHE A 271 11.07 -7.23 20.03
C PHE A 271 10.65 -8.15 21.16
N ALA A 272 11.50 -8.29 22.18
CA ALA A 272 11.18 -8.89 23.46
C ALA A 272 12.06 -8.26 24.55
N GLY A 273 11.46 -7.49 25.46
CA GLY A 273 12.17 -6.77 26.51
C GLY A 273 11.23 -6.14 27.53
N ARG A 274 11.78 -5.42 28.52
CA ARG A 274 10.98 -4.79 29.60
C ARG A 274 10.75 -3.31 29.35
N ILE A 275 9.48 -2.91 29.31
CA ILE A 275 9.08 -1.52 29.12
C ILE A 275 8.51 -0.99 30.43
N LYS A 276 9.28 -0.14 31.11
CA LYS A 276 8.98 0.30 32.49
C LYS A 276 8.67 -0.90 33.40
N GLY A 277 9.54 -1.91 33.37
CA GLY A 277 9.43 -3.14 34.15
C GLY A 277 8.42 -4.17 33.63
N VAL A 278 7.62 -3.85 32.61
CA VAL A 278 6.61 -4.75 32.04
C VAL A 278 7.22 -5.59 30.90
N PRO A 279 7.34 -6.92 31.04
CA PRO A 279 7.80 -7.77 29.94
C PRO A 279 6.86 -7.67 28.74
N THR A 280 7.41 -7.28 27.59
CA THR A 280 6.68 -6.93 26.38
C THR A 280 7.33 -7.58 25.16
N ALA A 281 6.54 -8.18 24.28
CA ALA A 281 7.01 -8.72 23.00
C ALA A 281 6.21 -8.17 21.81
N LEU A 282 6.87 -7.94 20.67
CA LEU A 282 6.21 -7.64 19.40
C LEU A 282 6.38 -8.81 18.43
N LEU A 283 5.25 -9.34 17.96
CA LEU A 283 5.15 -10.46 17.04
C LEU A 283 4.49 -10.01 15.73
N ARG A 284 4.98 -10.53 14.61
CA ARG A 284 4.46 -10.17 13.28
C ARG A 284 4.16 -11.40 12.42
N HIS A 285 3.09 -11.35 11.64
CA HIS A 285 2.86 -12.29 10.53
C HIS A 285 2.13 -11.58 9.38
N GLY A 286 2.80 -11.46 8.23
CA GLY A 286 2.32 -10.60 7.13
C GLY A 286 2.19 -9.15 7.60
N ASP A 287 1.04 -8.52 7.39
CA ASP A 287 0.78 -7.13 7.80
C ASP A 287 0.25 -7.01 9.25
N ARG A 288 0.06 -8.14 9.94
CA ARG A 288 -0.41 -8.14 11.33
C ARG A 288 0.78 -8.01 12.26
N VAL A 289 0.77 -7.00 13.11
CA VAL A 289 1.69 -6.84 14.24
C VAL A 289 0.87 -6.91 15.53
N ALA A 290 1.32 -7.67 16.52
CA ALA A 290 0.68 -7.78 17.81
C ALA A 290 1.68 -7.62 18.96
N ARG A 291 1.20 -7.02 20.04
CA ARG A 291 1.93 -6.76 21.27
C ARG A 291 1.47 -7.71 22.36
N TYR A 292 2.42 -8.48 22.89
CA TYR A 292 2.24 -9.36 24.04
C TYR A 292 2.75 -8.67 25.30
N THR A 293 2.01 -8.73 26.41
CA THR A 293 2.43 -8.14 27.70
C THR A 293 2.12 -9.04 28.90
N GLU A 294 3.06 -9.14 29.84
CA GLU A 294 2.91 -9.85 31.12
C GLU A 294 2.70 -8.88 32.30
N PRO A 295 2.03 -9.28 33.40
CA PRO A 295 1.57 -10.64 33.74
C PRO A 295 0.23 -11.04 33.13
N ALA A 296 -0.53 -10.11 32.55
CA ALA A 296 -1.88 -10.37 32.03
C ALA A 296 -1.92 -11.35 30.84
N ARG A 297 -0.77 -11.62 30.21
CA ARG A 297 -0.62 -12.48 29.02
C ARG A 297 -1.55 -12.08 27.89
N THR A 298 -1.75 -10.78 27.72
CA THR A 298 -2.64 -10.21 26.70
C THR A 298 -1.91 -10.08 25.38
N LEU A 299 -2.60 -10.38 24.28
CA LEU A 299 -2.12 -10.16 22.92
C LEU A 299 -3.00 -9.12 22.22
N GLU A 300 -2.49 -7.91 22.12
CA GLU A 300 -3.18 -6.79 21.47
C GLU A 300 -2.69 -6.62 20.04
N THR A 301 -3.59 -6.57 19.06
CA THR A 301 -3.18 -6.29 17.68
C THR A 301 -2.97 -4.79 17.50
N LEU A 302 -1.77 -4.38 17.08
CA LEU A 302 -1.46 -2.98 16.83
C LEU A 302 -2.10 -2.56 15.50
N PRO A 303 -2.95 -1.52 15.48
CA PRO A 303 -3.63 -1.15 14.24
C PRO A 303 -2.62 -0.59 13.23
N SER A 304 -2.62 -1.12 12.01
CA SER A 304 -1.92 -0.56 10.83
C SER A 304 -0.40 -0.38 10.92
N ALA A 305 0.24 -0.89 11.97
CA ALA A 305 1.68 -0.87 12.17
C ALA A 305 2.47 -1.69 11.12
N GLY A 306 1.80 -2.64 10.43
CA GLY A 306 2.45 -3.58 9.50
C GLY A 306 2.69 -3.08 8.07
N ARG A 307 2.20 -1.89 7.70
CA ARG A 307 2.19 -1.43 6.30
C ARG A 307 3.38 -0.57 5.90
N ASP A 308 3.96 0.16 6.84
CA ASP A 308 5.08 1.06 6.59
C ASP A 308 6.22 0.76 7.56
N ALA A 309 7.27 0.12 7.06
CA ALA A 309 8.42 -0.26 7.86
C ALA A 309 9.32 0.94 8.22
N THR A 310 9.03 2.14 7.73
CA THR A 310 9.73 3.37 8.15
C THR A 310 9.15 3.98 9.42
N MET A 311 7.99 3.50 9.86
CA MET A 311 7.30 3.99 11.05
C MET A 311 7.69 3.18 12.30
N PRO A 312 7.76 3.84 13.48
CA PRO A 312 8.02 3.16 14.74
C PRO A 312 6.80 2.35 15.20
N LEU A 313 7.05 1.25 15.91
CA LEU A 313 6.00 0.37 16.47
C LEU A 313 5.80 0.65 17.95
N ALA A 314 4.56 0.88 18.38
CA ALA A 314 4.26 1.18 19.78
C ALA A 314 4.54 -0.03 20.69
N LEU A 315 5.37 0.18 21.71
CA LEU A 315 5.62 -0.76 22.80
C LEU A 315 4.70 -0.48 24.01
N GLY A 316 4.14 0.73 24.08
CA GLY A 316 3.24 1.20 25.13
C GLY A 316 3.90 2.18 26.08
N LYS A 317 3.08 2.91 26.86
CA LYS A 317 3.55 3.93 27.83
C LYS A 317 4.50 4.98 27.20
N GLY A 318 4.27 5.35 25.94
CA GLY A 318 5.11 6.30 25.20
C GLY A 318 6.43 5.73 24.66
N TYR A 319 6.69 4.43 24.79
CA TYR A 319 7.85 3.76 24.21
C TYR A 319 7.54 3.17 22.84
N TYR A 320 8.55 3.19 21.97
CA TYR A 320 8.45 2.71 20.60
C TYR A 320 9.67 1.90 20.19
N LEU A 321 9.45 0.84 19.42
CA LEU A 321 10.48 0.14 18.68
C LEU A 321 10.73 0.89 17.38
N LEU A 322 11.95 1.39 17.22
CA LEU A 322 12.34 2.19 16.06
C LEU A 322 12.77 1.30 14.88
N PRO A 323 12.66 1.76 13.63
CA PRO A 323 13.27 1.09 12.50
C PRO A 323 14.76 0.80 12.74
N PRO A 324 15.27 -0.38 12.31
CA PRO A 324 16.63 -0.79 12.65
C PRO A 324 17.72 0.04 11.96
N TRP A 325 17.37 0.81 10.93
CA TRP A 325 18.26 1.79 10.28
C TRP A 325 18.24 3.18 10.93
N THR A 326 17.41 3.39 11.96
CA THR A 326 17.39 4.66 12.70
C THR A 326 18.66 4.80 13.54
N THR A 327 19.35 5.92 13.39
CA THR A 327 20.60 6.23 14.11
C THR A 327 20.35 7.11 15.33
N GLN A 328 19.33 7.96 15.29
CA GLN A 328 18.97 8.87 16.39
C GLN A 328 17.47 9.05 16.51
N ALA A 329 17.01 9.26 17.74
CA ALA A 329 15.66 9.66 18.07
C ALA A 329 15.68 10.85 19.03
N HIS A 330 14.80 11.82 18.77
CA HIS A 330 14.70 13.03 19.57
C HIS A 330 13.24 13.33 19.91
N ALA A 331 13.02 13.96 21.05
CA ALA A 331 11.77 14.64 21.36
C ALA A 331 11.56 15.83 20.39
N PRO A 332 10.34 16.38 20.29
CA PRO A 332 10.02 17.44 19.33
C PRO A 332 10.81 18.75 19.53
N ASP A 333 11.26 19.01 20.74
CA ASP A 333 12.11 20.15 21.14
C ASP A 333 13.61 19.92 20.84
N GLY A 334 13.99 18.70 20.42
CA GLY A 334 15.35 18.34 20.08
C GLY A 334 16.09 17.54 21.15
N GLU A 335 15.51 17.33 22.33
CA GLU A 335 16.12 16.49 23.37
C GLU A 335 16.35 15.07 22.84
N ARG A 336 17.56 14.53 23.01
CA ARG A 336 17.91 13.20 22.51
C ARG A 336 17.33 12.13 23.44
N ALA A 337 16.56 11.20 22.89
CA ALA A 337 16.11 10.02 23.62
C ALA A 337 17.19 8.94 23.63
N GLY A 338 17.32 8.22 24.74
CA GLY A 338 18.13 7.00 24.81
C GLY A 338 17.57 5.92 23.88
N LEU A 339 18.46 5.18 23.22
CA LEU A 339 18.12 3.99 22.46
C LEU A 339 18.65 2.78 23.23
N ASP A 340 17.74 1.87 23.59
CA ASP A 340 18.06 0.61 24.26
C ASP A 340 17.53 -0.53 23.40
N ASP A 341 18.42 -1.31 22.79
CA ASP A 341 18.09 -2.35 21.81
C ASP A 341 17.07 -1.89 20.74
N GLY A 342 17.21 -0.64 20.26
CA GLY A 342 16.32 -0.05 19.26
C GLY A 342 14.93 0.35 19.76
N ALA A 343 14.64 0.19 21.05
CA ALA A 343 13.53 0.85 21.71
C ALA A 343 13.93 2.25 22.19
N ALA A 344 13.02 3.21 22.12
CA ALA A 344 13.23 4.57 22.60
C ALA A 344 11.96 5.15 23.24
N GLY A 345 12.15 6.07 24.18
CA GLY A 345 11.07 6.78 24.87
C GLY A 345 11.35 7.00 26.37
N PRO A 346 10.38 7.56 27.11
CA PRO A 346 9.02 7.83 26.67
C PRO A 346 8.93 9.10 25.82
N PHE A 347 8.10 9.09 24.79
CA PHE A 347 7.69 10.30 24.07
C PHE A 347 6.27 10.67 24.44
N THR A 348 6.05 11.94 24.75
CA THR A 348 4.75 12.49 25.11
C THR A 348 4.40 13.66 24.20
N VAL A 349 3.12 13.77 23.88
CA VAL A 349 2.63 14.92 23.13
C VAL A 349 2.40 16.08 24.08
N ASP A 350 3.11 17.17 23.85
CA ASP A 350 2.99 18.43 24.61
C ASP A 350 1.89 19.33 24.03
N THR A 351 0.63 18.86 24.09
CA THR A 351 -0.56 19.64 23.72
C THR A 351 -1.76 19.24 24.58
N SER A 352 -2.68 20.17 24.84
CA SER A 352 -3.88 19.92 25.65
C SER A 352 -4.85 18.91 25.06
N CYS A 353 -4.86 18.73 23.73
CA CYS A 353 -5.73 17.78 23.05
C CYS A 353 -5.10 16.40 22.83
N GLY A 354 -3.88 16.16 23.34
CA GLY A 354 -3.15 14.90 23.17
C GLY A 354 -2.73 14.60 21.72
N ARG A 355 -2.70 15.62 20.84
CA ARG A 355 -2.35 15.48 19.42
C ARG A 355 -1.36 16.55 19.00
N GLY A 356 -0.29 16.14 18.34
CA GLY A 356 0.81 17.04 18.03
C GLY A 356 2.08 16.33 17.63
N PRO A 357 3.15 17.10 17.35
CA PRO A 357 4.50 16.57 17.20
C PRO A 357 4.84 15.64 18.38
N LEU A 358 5.40 14.48 18.08
CA LEU A 358 5.63 13.40 19.04
C LEU A 358 7.12 13.08 19.17
N LEU A 359 7.81 12.82 18.06
CA LEU A 359 9.22 12.47 18.05
C LEU A 359 9.83 12.68 16.66
N ARG A 360 11.15 12.90 16.61
CA ARG A 360 11.93 13.00 15.37
C ARG A 360 12.85 11.81 15.24
N LEU A 361 12.81 11.14 14.09
CA LEU A 361 13.74 10.06 13.73
C LEU A 361 14.76 10.58 12.74
N THR A 362 16.00 10.12 12.88
CA THR A 362 17.08 10.37 11.92
C THR A 362 17.67 9.05 11.48
N ASP A 363 17.94 8.92 10.19
CA ASP A 363 18.69 7.82 9.59
C ASP A 363 19.68 8.37 8.53
N ALA A 364 20.25 7.49 7.70
CA ALA A 364 21.19 7.88 6.65
C ALA A 364 20.56 8.67 5.48
N GLU A 365 19.24 8.58 5.28
CA GLU A 365 18.50 9.29 4.22
C GLU A 365 18.00 10.68 4.69
N GLY A 366 17.87 10.89 6.00
CA GLY A 366 17.58 12.19 6.58
C GLY A 366 16.82 12.12 7.90
N SER A 367 16.10 13.19 8.22
CA SER A 367 15.26 13.28 9.41
C SER A 367 13.78 13.44 9.07
N ALA A 368 12.93 12.78 9.84
CA ALA A 368 11.47 12.91 9.77
C ALA A 368 10.89 13.20 11.15
N MET A 369 10.08 14.26 11.25
CA MET A 369 9.24 14.51 12.42
C MET A 369 7.95 13.70 12.29
N LEU A 370 7.61 12.99 13.35
CA LEU A 370 6.37 12.24 13.47
C LEU A 370 5.42 12.96 14.44
N ALA A 371 4.13 12.95 14.13
CA ALA A 371 3.08 13.54 14.96
C ALA A 371 1.93 12.56 15.22
N GLN A 372 1.38 12.62 16.43
CA GLN A 372 0.17 11.93 16.82
C GLN A 372 -1.05 12.75 16.38
N LEU A 373 -1.80 12.29 15.38
CA LEU A 373 -2.94 13.03 14.80
C LEU A 373 -4.32 12.48 15.23
N GLY A 374 -4.35 11.64 16.27
CA GLY A 374 -5.56 11.00 16.80
C GLY A 374 -5.86 9.61 16.22
N GLY A 375 -5.13 9.19 15.19
CA GLY A 375 -5.16 7.83 14.66
C GLY A 375 -4.29 6.85 15.47
N PRO A 376 -4.31 5.55 15.11
CA PRO A 376 -3.63 4.50 15.88
C PRO A 376 -2.10 4.49 15.74
N VAL A 377 -1.56 5.19 14.74
CA VAL A 377 -0.13 5.28 14.45
C VAL A 377 0.24 6.76 14.23
N PRO A 378 1.47 7.15 14.59
CA PRO A 378 1.96 8.48 14.28
C PRO A 378 2.21 8.63 12.77
N ALA A 379 2.07 9.86 12.27
CA ALA A 379 2.25 10.20 10.86
C ALA A 379 3.49 11.08 10.67
N SER A 380 4.20 10.91 9.56
CA SER A 380 5.25 11.87 9.18
C SER A 380 4.63 13.23 8.83
N VAL A 381 5.18 14.31 9.41
CA VAL A 381 4.68 15.67 9.19
C VAL A 381 5.68 16.53 8.44
N SER A 382 5.16 17.32 7.50
CA SER A 382 5.91 18.32 6.75
C SER A 382 5.16 19.66 6.75
N TYR A 383 5.90 20.73 6.47
CA TYR A 383 5.37 22.08 6.45
C TYR A 383 5.84 22.82 5.19
N ARG A 384 4.91 23.52 4.54
CA ARG A 384 5.19 24.43 3.43
C ARG A 384 4.74 25.84 3.84
N PRO A 385 5.66 26.83 3.92
CA PRO A 385 5.28 28.22 4.13
C PRO A 385 4.64 28.82 2.87
N SER A 386 3.98 29.96 3.01
CA SER A 386 3.26 30.63 1.91
C SER A 386 4.15 30.97 0.72
N THR A 387 5.38 31.42 0.96
CA THR A 387 6.33 31.82 -0.09
C THR A 387 7.40 30.76 -0.39
N GLY A 388 7.20 29.51 0.04
CA GLY A 388 8.18 28.43 -0.12
C GLY A 388 7.93 27.52 -1.34
N PRO A 389 9.00 27.09 -2.05
CA PRO A 389 8.86 26.29 -3.27
C PRO A 389 8.29 24.90 -2.97
N GLU A 390 8.74 24.23 -1.89
CA GLU A 390 8.35 22.84 -1.59
C GLU A 390 8.11 22.59 -0.08
N PRO A 391 7.27 21.59 0.26
CA PRO A 391 7.13 21.12 1.64
C PRO A 391 8.44 20.57 2.20
N ARG A 392 8.81 21.01 3.40
CA ARG A 392 10.01 20.54 4.10
C ARG A 392 9.64 19.71 5.33
N PRO A 393 10.46 18.71 5.72
CA PRO A 393 10.31 18.04 7.00
C PRO A 393 10.31 19.06 8.15
N VAL A 394 9.47 18.84 9.16
CA VAL A 394 9.45 19.70 10.34
C VAL A 394 10.72 19.46 11.17
N THR A 395 11.38 20.53 11.59
CA THR A 395 12.57 20.49 12.44
C THR A 395 12.28 21.13 13.80
N PRO A 396 13.13 20.90 14.81
CA PRO A 396 13.11 21.66 16.06
C PRO A 396 13.13 23.17 15.78
N ASP A 397 12.48 23.95 16.64
CA ASP A 397 12.39 25.42 16.62
C ASP A 397 11.86 26.06 15.32
N SER A 398 11.38 25.26 14.37
CA SER A 398 10.86 25.75 13.10
C SER A 398 9.49 26.39 13.21
N ALA A 399 9.15 27.25 12.25
CA ALA A 399 7.78 27.73 12.08
C ALA A 399 6.80 26.57 11.88
N GLY A 400 7.24 25.50 11.19
CA GLY A 400 6.45 24.29 10.99
C GLY A 400 6.08 23.60 12.30
N LEU A 401 7.02 23.49 13.25
CA LEU A 401 6.74 22.91 14.57
C LEU A 401 5.67 23.72 15.32
N ARG A 402 5.79 25.05 15.33
CA ARG A 402 4.80 25.95 15.94
C ARG A 402 3.43 25.86 15.26
N VAL A 403 3.38 25.71 13.95
CA VAL A 403 2.12 25.49 13.20
C VAL A 403 1.50 24.16 13.58
N TRP A 404 2.25 23.06 13.55
CA TRP A 404 1.74 21.73 13.90
C TRP A 404 1.27 21.62 15.36
N LYS A 405 1.93 22.29 16.33
CA LYS A 405 1.47 22.35 17.73
C LYS A 405 0.04 22.92 17.85
N ARG A 406 -0.32 23.92 17.03
CA ARG A 406 -1.68 24.51 17.01
C ARG A 406 -2.65 23.73 16.13
N LEU A 407 -2.19 23.36 14.94
CA LEU A 407 -2.99 22.73 13.90
C LEU A 407 -3.49 21.35 14.33
N SER A 408 -2.70 20.58 15.06
CA SER A 408 -3.07 19.20 15.45
C SER A 408 -4.32 19.13 16.32
N CYS A 409 -4.58 20.15 17.14
CA CYS A 409 -5.82 20.26 17.90
C CYS A 409 -7.00 20.77 17.05
N ALA A 410 -6.72 21.61 16.06
CA ALA A 410 -7.75 22.19 15.19
C ALA A 410 -8.28 21.21 14.14
N LEU A 411 -7.46 20.23 13.73
CA LEU A 411 -7.87 19.21 12.79
C LEU A 411 -8.84 18.21 13.45
N PRO A 412 -9.75 17.59 12.68
CA PRO A 412 -10.52 16.45 13.18
C PRO A 412 -9.58 15.28 13.50
N ALA A 413 -9.91 14.49 14.52
CA ALA A 413 -9.16 13.29 14.83
C ALA A 413 -9.20 12.32 13.65
N ALA A 414 -8.04 11.83 13.22
CA ALA A 414 -7.97 10.92 12.08
C ALA A 414 -8.59 9.56 12.45
N SER A 415 -9.72 9.22 11.85
CA SER A 415 -10.35 7.89 12.00
C SER A 415 -9.63 6.80 11.21
N ARG A 416 -8.82 7.19 10.22
CA ARG A 416 -8.03 6.31 9.36
C ARG A 416 -6.54 6.49 9.65
N PRO A 417 -5.71 5.42 9.53
CA PRO A 417 -4.26 5.51 9.68
C PRO A 417 -3.64 6.46 8.64
N VAL A 418 -3.09 7.57 9.13
CA VAL A 418 -2.37 8.56 8.33
C VAL A 418 -0.88 8.20 8.36
N THR A 419 -0.26 8.06 7.19
CA THR A 419 1.19 7.79 7.07
C THR A 419 1.99 9.08 6.86
N ARG A 420 1.38 10.06 6.18
CA ARG A 420 1.99 11.36 5.90
C ARG A 420 0.95 12.47 5.99
N ALA A 421 1.33 13.60 6.57
CA ALA A 421 0.53 14.81 6.57
C ALA A 421 1.38 16.04 6.20
N VAL A 422 0.85 16.89 5.32
CA VAL A 422 1.54 18.08 4.83
C VAL A 422 0.67 19.30 5.13
N ALA A 423 1.18 20.22 5.95
CA ALA A 423 0.54 21.49 6.24
C ALA A 423 1.09 22.57 5.31
N TRP A 424 0.27 23.10 4.41
CA TRP A 424 0.60 24.23 3.56
C TRP A 424 -0.11 25.48 4.07
N GLU A 425 0.66 26.38 4.67
CA GLU A 425 0.21 27.74 4.96
C GLU A 425 0.12 28.50 3.64
N PHE A 426 -1.07 28.60 3.07
CA PHE A 426 -1.25 29.25 1.77
C PHE A 426 -1.56 30.74 1.89
N TRP A 427 -1.93 31.21 3.09
CA TRP A 427 -2.11 32.62 3.40
C TRP A 427 -1.73 32.93 4.85
N ALA A 428 -1.11 34.08 5.08
CA ALA A 428 -0.88 34.63 6.40
C ALA A 428 -1.02 36.15 6.33
N GLY A 429 -1.80 36.75 7.23
CA GLY A 429 -2.09 38.17 7.19
C GLY A 429 -3.07 38.61 8.27
N ARG A 430 -3.48 39.87 8.26
CA ARG A 430 -4.41 40.41 9.27
C ARG A 430 -5.86 40.19 8.83
N LEU A 431 -6.67 39.65 9.73
CA LEU A 431 -8.12 39.64 9.56
C LEU A 431 -8.68 41.05 9.86
N PRO A 432 -9.87 41.40 9.35
CA PRO A 432 -10.51 42.67 9.67
C PRO A 432 -10.59 42.88 11.18
N GLU A 433 -10.27 44.09 11.64
CA GLU A 433 -10.35 44.47 13.06
C GLU A 433 -9.39 43.62 13.97
N GLN A 434 -8.35 42.99 13.41
CA GLN A 434 -7.29 42.33 14.15
C GLN A 434 -5.91 42.95 13.88
N ALA A 435 -5.15 43.18 14.96
CA ALA A 435 -3.78 43.69 14.86
C ALA A 435 -2.75 42.59 14.53
N ARG A 436 -2.96 41.37 15.04
CA ARG A 436 -2.04 40.24 14.90
C ARG A 436 -2.45 39.33 13.71
N PRO A 437 -1.48 38.68 13.04
CA PRO A 437 -1.76 37.89 11.85
C PRO A 437 -2.41 36.53 12.15
N ALA A 438 -3.45 36.20 11.41
CA ALA A 438 -4.01 34.85 11.30
C ALA A 438 -3.29 34.07 10.19
N ARG A 439 -3.46 32.75 10.21
CA ARG A 439 -2.85 31.81 9.26
C ARG A 439 -3.92 30.91 8.66
N TRP A 440 -3.89 30.73 7.35
CA TRP A 440 -4.77 29.79 6.66
C TRP A 440 -3.95 28.63 6.13
N VAL A 441 -4.28 27.43 6.59
CA VAL A 441 -3.49 26.23 6.34
C VAL A 441 -4.36 25.18 5.67
N CYS A 442 -3.94 24.68 4.51
CA CYS A 442 -4.49 23.48 3.89
C CYS A 442 -3.65 22.28 4.31
N THR A 443 -4.26 21.30 4.97
CA THR A 443 -3.57 20.09 5.45
C THR A 443 -3.96 18.91 4.59
N ARG A 444 -3.00 18.35 3.84
CA ARG A 444 -3.16 17.13 3.07
C ARG A 444 -2.79 15.93 3.92
N PHE A 445 -3.69 14.94 4.01
CA PHE A 445 -3.43 13.64 4.61
C PHE A 445 -3.25 12.58 3.53
N THR A 446 -2.27 11.71 3.72
CA THR A 446 -2.10 10.47 2.96
C THR A 446 -2.33 9.29 3.90
N TYR A 447 -3.19 8.37 3.47
CA TYR A 447 -3.57 7.20 4.26
C TYR A 447 -2.78 5.96 3.83
N ALA A 448 -2.71 4.97 4.72
CA ALA A 448 -1.99 3.71 4.49
C ALA A 448 -2.59 2.82 3.36
N ASP A 449 -3.72 3.21 2.76
CA ASP A 449 -4.33 2.55 1.59
C ASP A 449 -4.10 3.32 0.29
N GLY A 450 -3.28 4.39 0.32
CA GLY A 450 -2.98 5.24 -0.84
C GLY A 450 -3.99 6.37 -1.06
N GLY A 451 -5.11 6.39 -0.34
CA GLY A 451 -6.07 7.48 -0.41
C GLY A 451 -5.48 8.80 0.12
N THR A 452 -6.05 9.92 -0.35
CA THR A 452 -5.69 11.25 0.16
C THR A 452 -6.94 12.07 0.49
N SER A 453 -6.80 13.01 1.41
CA SER A 453 -7.81 14.03 1.69
C SER A 453 -7.11 15.34 2.05
N ALA A 454 -7.81 16.46 1.96
CA ALA A 454 -7.26 17.74 2.37
C ALA A 454 -8.31 18.65 3.00
N ARG A 455 -7.91 19.37 4.06
CA ARG A 455 -8.80 20.24 4.83
C ARG A 455 -8.15 21.58 5.13
N ALA A 456 -8.89 22.66 4.94
CA ALA A 456 -8.47 24.01 5.27
C ALA A 456 -8.85 24.37 6.71
N THR A 457 -7.95 25.06 7.40
CA THR A 457 -8.15 25.55 8.76
C THR A 457 -7.64 26.98 8.85
N LEU A 458 -8.47 27.88 9.37
CA LEU A 458 -8.08 29.25 9.71
C LEU A 458 -7.69 29.28 11.20
N ILE A 459 -6.46 29.68 11.51
CA ILE A 459 -5.92 29.77 12.87
C ILE A 459 -5.69 31.25 13.20
N GLU A 460 -6.40 31.75 14.20
CA GLU A 460 -6.25 33.11 14.71
C GLU A 460 -5.07 33.24 15.68
N PRO A 461 -4.56 34.46 15.92
CA PRO A 461 -3.43 34.71 16.83
C PRO A 461 -3.60 34.14 18.24
N GLY A 462 -4.84 34.14 18.76
CA GLY A 462 -5.19 33.64 20.10
C GLY A 462 -5.38 32.12 20.16
N GLY A 463 -5.11 31.37 19.08
CA GLY A 463 -5.28 29.91 19.02
C GLY A 463 -6.71 29.46 18.70
N ARG A 464 -7.68 30.39 18.63
CA ARG A 464 -9.01 30.11 18.07
C ARG A 464 -8.86 29.64 16.63
N HIS A 465 -9.51 28.54 16.29
CA HIS A 465 -9.43 27.94 14.97
C HIS A 465 -10.82 27.73 14.38
N HIS A 466 -10.89 27.76 13.05
CA HIS A 466 -12.12 27.57 12.30
C HIS A 466 -11.91 26.50 11.24
N ASP A 467 -12.87 25.60 11.17
CA ASP A 467 -12.97 24.63 10.10
C ASP A 467 -13.42 25.32 8.82
N ALA A 468 -12.53 25.37 7.83
CA ALA A 468 -12.76 26.06 6.57
C ALA A 468 -13.08 25.07 5.42
N GLY A 469 -13.45 23.83 5.77
CA GLY A 469 -13.90 22.81 4.82
C GLY A 469 -12.76 22.12 4.05
N VAL A 470 -13.12 21.44 2.97
CA VAL A 470 -12.18 20.74 2.08
C VAL A 470 -11.38 21.76 1.26
N CYS A 471 -10.12 21.47 0.98
CA CYS A 471 -9.28 22.27 0.06
C CYS A 471 -8.64 21.38 -1.00
N ASP A 472 -8.31 21.97 -2.15
CA ASP A 472 -7.37 21.39 -3.09
C ASP A 472 -5.95 21.51 -2.50
N ALA A 473 -5.22 20.41 -2.38
CA ALA A 473 -3.90 20.41 -1.78
C ALA A 473 -2.79 20.98 -2.68
N GLU A 474 -3.03 21.10 -3.99
CA GLU A 474 -2.07 21.61 -4.97
C GLU A 474 -2.33 23.09 -5.28
N ARG A 475 -3.60 23.50 -5.25
CA ARG A 475 -4.02 24.89 -5.49
C ARG A 475 -5.07 25.33 -4.45
N PRO A 476 -4.69 25.42 -3.15
CA PRO A 476 -5.65 25.64 -2.09
C PRO A 476 -6.32 27.01 -2.21
N VAL A 477 -7.65 26.97 -2.13
CA VAL A 477 -8.53 28.13 -1.99
C VAL A 477 -9.59 27.74 -0.99
N SER A 478 -9.86 28.61 -0.02
CA SER A 478 -10.85 28.34 1.02
C SER A 478 -11.42 29.65 1.56
N GLY A 479 -12.66 29.59 2.02
CA GLY A 479 -13.37 30.74 2.56
C GLY A 479 -14.42 30.30 3.58
N LEU A 480 -14.75 31.20 4.50
CA LEU A 480 -15.74 30.96 5.55
C LEU A 480 -16.37 32.27 6.04
N TRP A 481 -17.55 32.15 6.63
CA TRP A 481 -18.15 33.24 7.41
C TRP A 481 -17.48 33.32 8.78
N TRP A 482 -16.79 34.42 9.04
CA TRP A 482 -16.03 34.70 10.24
C TRP A 482 -16.64 35.86 11.02
N ARG A 483 -16.66 35.77 12.35
CA ARG A 483 -17.16 36.82 13.24
C ARG A 483 -15.98 37.56 13.87
N SER A 484 -15.93 38.87 13.65
CA SER A 484 -14.89 39.74 14.19
C SER A 484 -15.01 39.93 15.71
N PRO A 485 -13.96 40.44 16.39
CA PRO A 485 -14.03 40.83 17.78
C PRO A 485 -15.13 41.87 18.07
N ALA A 486 -15.43 42.77 17.13
CA ALA A 486 -16.55 43.72 17.24
C ALA A 486 -17.92 43.11 16.86
N GLU A 487 -18.02 41.77 16.87
CA GLU A 487 -19.23 41.00 16.60
C GLU A 487 -19.83 41.16 15.20
N ARG A 488 -19.02 41.53 14.21
CA ARG A 488 -19.46 41.70 12.82
C ARG A 488 -19.12 40.48 11.98
N TRP A 489 -20.04 40.07 11.13
CA TRP A 489 -19.84 38.96 10.20
C TRP A 489 -19.19 39.42 8.90
N TYR A 490 -18.07 38.81 8.59
CA TYR A 490 -17.35 38.95 7.32
C TYR A 490 -17.29 37.58 6.64
N TYR A 491 -17.43 37.57 5.32
CA TYR A 491 -16.99 36.45 4.53
C TYR A 491 -15.52 36.71 4.17
N VAL A 492 -14.64 35.83 4.64
CA VAL A 492 -13.21 35.92 4.34
C VAL A 492 -12.81 34.73 3.47
N ALA A 493 -11.95 34.96 2.49
CA ALA A 493 -11.40 33.90 1.65
C ALA A 493 -9.98 34.23 1.21
N ALA A 494 -9.16 33.21 1.07
CA ALA A 494 -7.81 33.33 0.56
C ALA A 494 -7.49 32.19 -0.41
N GLY A 495 -6.54 32.44 -1.32
CA GLY A 495 -5.98 31.45 -2.23
C GLY A 495 -4.47 31.33 -2.05
N ALA A 496 -3.89 30.23 -2.53
CA ALA A 496 -2.45 30.10 -2.69
C ALA A 496 -1.85 31.25 -3.50
N PRO A 497 -0.53 31.51 -3.38
CA PRO A 497 0.15 32.51 -4.21
C PRO A 497 -0.18 32.32 -5.69
N GLY A 498 -0.52 33.43 -6.36
CA GLY A 498 -0.97 33.42 -7.75
C GLY A 498 -2.45 33.11 -7.97
N LEU A 499 -3.25 32.94 -6.90
CA LEU A 499 -4.70 32.76 -6.97
C LEU A 499 -5.45 33.94 -6.34
N VAL A 500 -6.42 34.47 -7.08
CA VAL A 500 -7.31 35.55 -6.62
C VAL A 500 -8.70 34.97 -6.35
N PRO A 501 -9.13 34.89 -5.07
CA PRO A 501 -10.46 34.37 -4.72
C PRO A 501 -11.57 35.34 -5.12
N HIS A 502 -12.71 34.78 -5.53
CA HIS A 502 -13.93 35.49 -5.90
C HIS A 502 -15.13 34.81 -5.24
N ALA A 503 -15.98 35.58 -4.57
CA ALA A 503 -17.12 35.09 -3.81
C ALA A 503 -18.44 35.60 -4.39
N GLU A 504 -19.38 34.69 -4.63
CA GLU A 504 -20.73 34.98 -5.13
C GLU A 504 -21.79 34.45 -4.15
N GLY A 505 -22.97 35.08 -4.13
CA GLY A 505 -24.07 34.74 -3.21
C GLY A 505 -24.39 35.89 -2.25
N PRO A 506 -24.67 35.65 -0.96
CA PRO A 506 -25.12 36.67 -0.01
C PRO A 506 -24.00 37.62 0.48
N VAL A 507 -23.21 38.17 -0.44
CA VAL A 507 -22.11 39.13 -0.18
C VAL A 507 -22.41 40.47 -0.86
N ARG A 508 -22.10 41.60 -0.22
CA ARG A 508 -22.45 42.95 -0.73
C ARG A 508 -21.28 43.78 -1.24
N ARG A 509 -20.18 43.79 -0.50
CA ARG A 509 -18.95 44.51 -0.86
C ARG A 509 -17.83 43.52 -0.70
N ALA A 510 -17.12 43.21 -1.77
CA ALA A 510 -15.94 42.38 -1.74
C ALA A 510 -14.74 43.23 -2.15
N GLY A 511 -13.68 43.19 -1.35
CA GLY A 511 -12.38 43.76 -1.69
C GLY A 511 -11.31 42.73 -1.43
N VAL A 512 -10.28 42.69 -2.28
CA VAL A 512 -9.10 41.85 -2.07
C VAL A 512 -7.96 42.76 -1.66
N ASN A 513 -7.38 42.49 -0.50
CA ASN A 513 -6.18 43.17 -0.02
C ASN A 513 -5.22 42.15 0.58
N ASP A 514 -3.92 42.23 0.27
CA ASP A 514 -2.89 41.28 0.71
C ASP A 514 -3.30 39.80 0.50
N GLY A 515 -3.91 39.50 -0.65
CA GLY A 515 -4.37 38.15 -1.01
C GLY A 515 -5.59 37.64 -0.22
N LEU A 516 -6.18 38.46 0.65
CA LEU A 516 -7.41 38.16 1.39
C LEU A 516 -8.60 38.86 0.74
N LEU A 517 -9.58 38.08 0.27
CA LEU A 517 -10.92 38.59 -0.01
C LEU A 517 -11.63 38.81 1.32
N VAL A 518 -12.15 40.02 1.51
CA VAL A 518 -13.04 40.38 2.60
C VAL A 518 -14.34 40.87 2.00
N ALA A 519 -15.44 40.23 2.41
CA ALA A 519 -16.77 40.67 2.06
C ALA A 519 -17.70 40.78 3.26
N THR A 520 -18.74 41.60 3.11
CA THR A 520 -19.78 41.79 4.14
C THR A 520 -21.09 41.14 3.73
N GLY A 521 -21.80 40.58 4.71
CA GLY A 521 -23.17 40.08 4.51
C GLY A 521 -24.20 41.21 4.47
N PRO A 522 -25.46 40.92 4.10
CA PRO A 522 -26.53 41.91 4.04
C PRO A 522 -26.88 42.53 5.41
N ARG A 523 -26.59 41.82 6.51
CA ARG A 523 -26.79 42.29 7.89
C ARG A 523 -25.52 42.06 8.70
N PRO A 524 -24.81 43.10 9.19
CA PRO A 524 -23.52 42.95 9.85
C PRO A 524 -23.52 42.04 11.09
N LYS A 525 -24.62 42.00 11.85
CA LYS A 525 -24.72 41.24 13.11
C LYS A 525 -25.30 39.82 12.96
N ARG A 526 -25.74 39.42 11.76
CA ARG A 526 -26.38 38.11 11.53
C ARG A 526 -25.62 37.31 10.47
N ARG A 527 -25.21 36.09 10.80
CA ARG A 527 -24.60 35.17 9.84
C ARG A 527 -25.61 34.83 8.74
N PRO A 528 -25.25 35.03 7.45
CA PRO A 528 -26.09 34.57 6.35
C PRO A 528 -26.21 33.04 6.33
N THR A 529 -27.39 32.54 5.96
CA THR A 529 -27.68 31.10 5.89
C THR A 529 -27.53 30.53 4.47
N ALA A 530 -27.63 31.37 3.45
CA ALA A 530 -27.44 30.95 2.06
C ALA A 530 -25.96 30.61 1.78
N PRO A 531 -25.69 29.60 0.92
CA PRO A 531 -24.32 29.22 0.57
C PRO A 531 -23.61 30.34 -0.22
N VAL A 532 -22.29 30.38 -0.10
CA VAL A 532 -21.41 31.26 -0.89
C VAL A 532 -20.67 30.37 -1.88
N THR A 533 -20.72 30.73 -3.15
CA THR A 533 -19.92 30.08 -4.19
C THR A 533 -18.55 30.76 -4.23
N LEU A 534 -17.50 30.00 -3.97
CA LEU A 534 -16.11 30.49 -3.99
C LEU A 534 -15.39 29.94 -5.21
N THR A 535 -14.85 30.83 -6.04
CA THR A 535 -13.99 30.49 -7.17
C THR A 535 -12.64 31.21 -7.04
N ALA A 536 -11.65 30.80 -7.82
CA ALA A 536 -10.39 31.54 -7.92
C ALA A 536 -9.87 31.56 -9.35
N ARG A 537 -9.20 32.65 -9.70
CA ARG A 537 -8.55 32.84 -11.00
C ARG A 537 -7.05 33.04 -10.78
N THR A 538 -6.24 32.68 -11.78
CA THR A 538 -4.83 33.02 -11.76
C THR A 538 -4.66 34.54 -11.84
N SER A 539 -3.82 35.10 -10.98
CA SER A 539 -3.47 36.52 -10.96
C SER A 539 -2.67 36.92 -12.19
#